data_AF-R1E3F7-F1
#
_entry.id   AF-R1E3F7-F1
#
_cell.length_a   1.000
_cell.length_b   1.000
_cell.length_c   1.000
_cell.angle_alpha   90.00
_cell.angle_beta   90.00
_cell.angle_gamma   90.00
#
_symmetry.space_group_name_H-M   'P 1'
#
loop_
_entity.id
_entity.type
_entity.pdbx_description
1 polymer ?
#
loop_
_entity_poly.entity_id
_entity_poly.type
_entity_poly.pdbx_seq_one_letter_code
_entity_poly.pdbx_strand_id
1 'polypeptide(L)'
;ILVGWADGTLGFDVVSSFSLADPSAKASFLSLTTATATVTLTPTHKLPAGPAKALKQASEVAVGETMWLASPAVGTLVQEPILGIASVMADGLHSPLTKHGGWPVVDGVATSYNSAAVVARNKYLVPIVEAVCPSLARLVVAATNPKAMHYIDGEVVEPLSWLELAYAAVTLTAARTAFGARSSSHLRL
;
A
#
# COMPACT_ATOMS: atom_id res chain seq x y z
N ILE A 1 -11.87 -5.63 -3.18
CA ILE A 1 -12.27 -4.98 -1.91
C ILE A 1 -13.01 -3.68 -2.20
N LEU A 2 -13.87 -3.23 -1.28
CA LEU A 2 -14.51 -1.92 -1.39
C LEU A 2 -13.46 -0.83 -1.28
N VAL A 3 -13.58 0.19 -2.12
CA VAL A 3 -12.69 1.35 -2.14
C VAL A 3 -13.47 2.65 -2.27
N GLY A 4 -12.88 3.73 -1.76
CA GLY A 4 -13.23 5.09 -2.14
C GLY A 4 -12.30 5.59 -3.25
N TRP A 5 -12.85 6.22 -4.26
CA TRP A 5 -12.07 6.91 -5.28
C TRP A 5 -11.80 8.36 -4.86
N ALA A 6 -10.76 8.97 -5.45
CA ALA A 6 -10.38 10.34 -5.12
C ALA A 6 -11.49 11.37 -5.42
N ASP A 7 -12.38 11.07 -6.39
CA ASP A 7 -13.56 11.88 -6.70
C ASP A 7 -14.69 11.74 -5.66
N GLY A 8 -14.57 10.79 -4.72
CA GLY A 8 -15.54 10.51 -3.68
C GLY A 8 -16.54 9.40 -4.02
N THR A 9 -16.50 8.80 -5.20
CA THR A 9 -17.35 7.65 -5.52
C THR A 9 -16.86 6.38 -4.84
N LEU A 10 -17.77 5.42 -4.62
CA LEU A 10 -17.41 4.07 -4.18
C LEU A 10 -17.27 3.13 -5.36
N GLY A 11 -16.41 2.13 -5.21
CA GLY A 11 -16.32 1.03 -6.17
C GLY A 11 -15.56 -0.16 -5.60
N PHE A 12 -15.16 -1.06 -6.49
CA PHE A 12 -14.31 -2.19 -6.14
C PHE A 12 -12.96 -2.07 -6.82
N ASP A 13 -11.92 -2.40 -6.08
CA ASP A 13 -10.57 -2.58 -6.60
C ASP A 13 -10.02 -3.95 -6.21
N VAL A 14 -8.95 -4.36 -6.87
CA VAL A 14 -8.24 -5.61 -6.64
C VAL A 14 -7.11 -5.36 -5.67
N VAL A 15 -7.00 -6.22 -4.65
CA VAL A 15 -5.85 -6.23 -3.75
C VAL A 15 -4.63 -6.70 -4.54
N SER A 16 -3.58 -5.89 -4.53
CA SER A 16 -2.31 -6.24 -5.15
C SER A 16 -1.58 -7.28 -4.32
N SER A 17 -0.82 -8.15 -4.99
CA SER A 17 0.12 -9.05 -4.32
C SER A 17 1.18 -8.27 -3.50
N PHE A 18 1.46 -7.00 -3.80
CA PHE A 18 2.35 -6.15 -2.99
C PHE A 18 1.75 -5.65 -1.67
N SER A 19 0.51 -6.03 -1.35
CA SER A 19 -0.09 -5.72 -0.04
C SER A 19 0.68 -6.40 1.09
N LEU A 20 0.74 -5.74 2.24
CA LEU A 20 1.46 -6.23 3.40
C LEU A 20 0.51 -6.76 4.47
N ALA A 21 0.88 -7.88 5.08
CA ALA A 21 0.18 -8.48 6.20
C ALA A 21 1.16 -9.24 7.10
N ASP A 22 1.36 -8.73 8.32
CA ASP A 22 2.06 -9.43 9.39
C ASP A 22 1.09 -9.60 10.57
N PRO A 23 0.40 -10.74 10.69
CA PRO A 23 -0.55 -10.97 11.79
C PRO A 23 0.14 -11.12 13.15
N SER A 24 1.47 -11.32 13.19
CA SER A 24 2.24 -11.54 14.41
C SER A 24 2.87 -10.26 14.98
N ALA A 25 2.96 -9.20 14.16
CA ALA A 25 3.48 -7.92 14.59
C ALA A 25 2.67 -7.34 15.75
N LYS A 26 3.37 -6.82 16.77
CA LYS A 26 2.76 -5.95 17.78
C LYS A 26 3.11 -4.50 17.47
N ALA A 27 2.12 -3.61 17.44
CA ALA A 27 2.36 -2.20 17.13
C ALA A 27 1.46 -1.27 17.95
N SER A 28 1.89 0.00 18.00
CA SER A 28 1.09 1.11 18.51
C SER A 28 0.17 1.62 17.40
N PHE A 29 -1.09 1.86 17.76
CA PHE A 29 -2.12 2.38 16.88
C PHE A 29 -2.87 3.55 17.52
N LEU A 30 -3.54 4.31 16.67
CA LEU A 30 -4.56 5.29 17.01
C LEU A 30 -5.91 4.72 16.59
N SER A 31 -6.83 4.61 17.56
CA SER A 31 -8.24 4.31 17.33
C SER A 31 -8.98 5.62 17.14
N LEU A 32 -9.50 5.84 15.93
CA LEU A 32 -10.26 7.02 15.54
C LEU A 32 -11.75 6.68 15.52
N THR A 33 -12.56 7.37 16.32
CA THR A 33 -13.99 7.09 16.46
C THR A 33 -14.83 8.24 15.91
N THR A 34 -15.86 7.89 15.14
CA THR A 34 -16.95 8.77 14.67
C THR A 34 -18.27 8.32 15.29
N ALA A 35 -19.39 8.91 14.85
CA ALA A 35 -20.70 8.46 15.31
C ALA A 35 -21.04 7.05 14.83
N THR A 36 -20.55 6.65 13.64
CA THR A 36 -20.95 5.38 13.01
C THR A 36 -19.82 4.37 12.78
N ALA A 37 -18.56 4.79 12.88
CA ALA A 37 -17.41 3.92 12.64
C ALA A 37 -16.28 4.16 13.65
N THR A 38 -15.46 3.12 13.84
CA THR A 38 -14.17 3.22 14.54
C THR A 38 -13.15 2.45 13.74
N VAL A 39 -12.01 3.10 13.43
CA VAL A 39 -10.91 2.49 12.68
C VAL A 39 -9.62 2.60 13.48
N THR A 40 -8.81 1.54 13.45
CA THR A 40 -7.52 1.48 14.17
C THR A 40 -6.38 1.53 13.17
N LEU A 41 -5.56 2.58 13.23
CA LEU A 41 -4.52 2.86 12.25
C LEU A 41 -3.17 3.09 12.93
N THR A 42 -2.07 2.70 12.30
CA THR A 42 -0.76 3.13 12.82
C THR A 42 -0.66 4.66 12.74
N PRO A 43 0.10 5.33 13.63
CA PRO A 43 0.21 6.79 13.61
C PRO A 43 0.58 7.37 12.24
N THR A 44 1.36 6.63 11.44
CA THR A 44 1.85 7.06 10.12
C THR A 44 0.97 6.62 8.95
N HIS A 45 -0.06 5.81 9.20
CA HIS A 45 -1.02 5.39 8.17
C HIS A 45 -1.81 6.61 7.69
N LYS A 46 -2.16 6.64 6.41
CA LYS A 46 -2.83 7.80 5.83
C LYS A 46 -4.32 7.57 5.66
N LEU A 47 -5.09 8.64 5.75
CA LEU A 47 -6.52 8.67 5.44
C LEU A 47 -6.92 10.03 4.84
N PRO A 48 -7.91 10.07 3.95
CA PRO A 48 -8.52 11.32 3.51
C PRO A 48 -9.24 11.99 4.70
N ALA A 49 -8.89 13.24 4.95
CA ALA A 49 -9.48 14.07 5.98
C ALA A 49 -9.87 15.46 5.44
N GLY A 50 -10.83 16.10 6.11
CA GLY A 50 -11.34 17.41 5.78
C GLY A 50 -12.10 17.49 4.44
N PRO A 51 -12.71 18.65 4.12
CA PRO A 51 -13.50 18.87 2.90
C PRO A 51 -12.76 18.53 1.59
N ALA A 52 -11.46 18.76 1.55
CA ALA A 52 -10.64 18.54 0.37
C ALA A 52 -10.18 17.08 0.18
N LYS A 53 -10.51 16.15 1.08
CA LYS A 53 -9.98 14.77 1.08
C LYS A 53 -8.44 14.72 1.06
N ALA A 54 -7.80 15.65 1.75
CA ALA A 54 -6.34 15.65 1.83
C ALA A 54 -5.88 14.40 2.60
N LEU A 55 -4.91 13.66 2.05
CA LEU A 55 -4.37 12.48 2.72
C LEU A 55 -3.45 12.93 3.85
N LYS A 56 -3.92 12.79 5.09
CA LYS A 56 -3.18 13.05 6.33
C LYS A 56 -2.77 11.75 6.99
N GLN A 57 -1.72 11.77 7.79
CA GLN A 57 -1.42 10.68 8.71
C GLN A 57 -2.46 10.62 9.83
N ALA A 58 -2.67 9.44 10.42
CA ALA A 58 -3.58 9.27 11.56
C ALA A 58 -3.16 10.13 12.76
N SER A 59 -1.86 10.42 12.93
CA SER A 59 -1.37 11.33 13.97
C SER A 59 -1.57 12.82 13.67
N GLU A 60 -1.95 13.18 12.44
CA GLU A 60 -2.12 14.57 12.00
C GLU A 60 -3.60 15.03 12.04
N VAL A 61 -4.54 14.10 12.27
CA VAL A 61 -5.96 14.44 12.45
C VAL A 61 -6.27 14.77 13.90
N ALA A 62 -7.32 15.56 14.12
CA ALA A 62 -7.75 15.99 15.45
C ALA A 62 -9.24 15.71 15.67
N VAL A 63 -9.64 15.60 16.95
CA VAL A 63 -11.06 15.59 17.33
C VAL A 63 -11.73 16.87 16.81
N GLY A 64 -12.90 16.72 16.18
CA GLY A 64 -13.64 17.79 15.51
C GLY A 64 -13.31 17.96 14.03
N GLU A 65 -12.18 17.43 13.53
CA GLU A 65 -11.94 17.31 12.08
C GLU A 65 -12.83 16.21 11.48
N THR A 66 -13.10 16.26 10.17
CA THR A 66 -13.84 15.21 9.46
C THR A 66 -12.92 14.18 8.80
N MET A 67 -13.34 12.92 8.82
CA MET A 67 -12.80 11.86 7.96
C MET A 67 -13.88 11.30 7.03
N TRP A 68 -13.46 10.56 6.01
CA TRP A 68 -14.36 10.07 4.96
C TRP A 68 -14.70 8.59 5.15
N LEU A 69 -16.00 8.31 5.28
CA LEU A 69 -16.57 6.99 5.47
C LEU A 69 -17.26 6.52 4.19
N ALA A 70 -17.27 5.23 3.94
CA ALA A 70 -18.06 4.65 2.88
C ALA A 70 -19.55 4.66 3.25
N SER A 71 -20.39 5.20 2.37
CA SER A 71 -21.84 5.04 2.43
C SER A 71 -22.31 4.19 1.23
N PRO A 72 -22.36 2.86 1.35
CA PRO A 72 -22.81 1.99 0.26
C PRO A 72 -24.24 2.29 -0.18
N ALA A 73 -25.10 2.76 0.72
CA ALA A 73 -26.48 3.13 0.41
C ALA A 73 -26.57 4.29 -0.59
N VAL A 74 -25.60 5.22 -0.55
CA VAL A 74 -25.53 6.39 -1.44
C VAL A 74 -24.53 6.16 -2.59
N GLY A 75 -23.65 5.17 -2.47
CA GLY A 75 -22.63 4.86 -3.46
C GLY A 75 -21.43 5.82 -3.44
N THR A 76 -21.27 6.60 -2.37
CA THR A 76 -20.22 7.62 -2.24
C THR A 76 -19.56 7.61 -0.86
N LEU A 77 -18.44 8.30 -0.75
CA LEU A 77 -17.86 8.68 0.53
C LEU A 77 -18.66 9.83 1.15
N VAL A 78 -18.85 9.77 2.46
CA VAL A 78 -19.51 10.79 3.28
C VAL A 78 -18.57 11.24 4.39
N GLN A 79 -18.73 12.47 4.87
CA GLN A 79 -17.91 13.00 5.94
C GLN A 79 -18.55 12.77 7.31
N GLU A 80 -17.76 12.36 8.28
CA GLU A 80 -18.15 12.37 9.68
C GLU A 80 -17.06 13.00 10.56
N PRO A 81 -17.45 13.75 11.62
CA PRO A 81 -16.51 14.31 12.57
C PRO A 81 -15.88 13.22 13.43
N ILE A 82 -14.58 13.34 13.66
CA ILE A 82 -13.84 12.53 14.62
C ILE A 82 -14.25 12.99 16.02
N LEU A 83 -14.85 12.08 16.77
CA LEU A 83 -15.36 12.31 18.13
C LEU A 83 -14.32 11.92 19.20
N GLY A 84 -13.40 11.01 18.87
CA GLY A 84 -12.41 10.53 19.81
C GLY A 84 -11.18 9.95 19.13
N ILE A 85 -10.04 10.08 19.80
CA ILE A 85 -8.75 9.49 19.41
C ILE A 85 -8.16 8.82 20.65
N ALA A 86 -7.86 7.54 20.57
CA ALA A 86 -7.23 6.78 21.66
C ALA A 86 -6.00 6.02 21.16
N SER A 87 -4.94 5.98 21.97
CA SER A 87 -3.79 5.13 21.70
C SER A 87 -4.08 3.70 22.15
N VAL A 88 -3.82 2.72 21.29
CA VAL A 88 -4.01 1.30 21.58
C VAL A 88 -2.81 0.49 21.11
N MET A 89 -2.47 -0.57 21.86
CA MET A 89 -1.51 -1.59 21.41
C MET A 89 -2.31 -2.77 20.91
N ALA A 90 -2.00 -3.22 19.69
CA ALA A 90 -2.68 -4.34 19.07
C ALA A 90 -1.72 -5.23 18.30
N ASP A 91 -2.19 -6.43 18.03
CA ASP A 91 -1.51 -7.43 17.21
C ASP A 91 -2.00 -7.31 15.76
N GLY A 92 -1.12 -7.57 14.80
CA GLY A 92 -1.38 -7.55 13.38
C GLY A 92 -1.14 -6.20 12.71
N LEU A 93 -0.34 -6.19 11.64
CA LEU A 93 -0.18 -5.07 10.73
C LEU A 93 -0.68 -5.45 9.34
N HIS A 94 -1.62 -4.68 8.81
CA HIS A 94 -2.17 -4.90 7.48
C HIS A 94 -2.16 -3.58 6.70
N SER A 95 -1.66 -3.62 5.46
CA SER A 95 -1.66 -2.48 4.54
C SER A 95 -2.11 -2.94 3.16
N PRO A 96 -3.43 -2.92 2.89
CA PRO A 96 -3.97 -3.29 1.59
C PRO A 96 -3.53 -2.28 0.53
N LEU A 97 -2.70 -2.72 -0.41
CA LEU A 97 -2.38 -1.97 -1.61
C LEU A 97 -3.37 -2.36 -2.70
N THR A 98 -3.99 -1.39 -3.35
CA THR A 98 -4.93 -1.64 -4.45
C THR A 98 -4.26 -1.44 -5.80
N LYS A 99 -4.62 -2.29 -6.78
CA LYS A 99 -3.98 -2.27 -8.11
C LYS A 99 -4.25 -0.99 -8.89
N HIS A 100 -5.45 -0.43 -8.77
CA HIS A 100 -5.87 0.72 -9.59
C HIS A 100 -5.96 2.03 -8.80
N GLY A 101 -5.42 2.04 -7.58
CA GLY A 101 -5.27 3.25 -6.77
C GLY A 101 -6.50 3.66 -5.97
N GLY A 102 -7.50 2.79 -5.84
CA GLY A 102 -8.61 3.03 -4.92
C GLY A 102 -8.14 3.08 -3.47
N TRP A 103 -8.71 3.95 -2.65
CA TRP A 103 -8.46 4.02 -1.21
C TRP A 103 -9.21 2.88 -0.51
N PRO A 104 -8.52 1.89 0.10
CA PRO A 104 -9.18 0.79 0.80
C PRO A 104 -10.19 1.30 1.83
N VAL A 105 -11.37 0.69 1.89
CA VAL A 105 -12.29 0.91 2.99
C VAL A 105 -12.02 -0.13 4.07
N VAL A 106 -11.62 0.34 5.25
CA VAL A 106 -11.31 -0.47 6.45
C VAL A 106 -12.22 -0.01 7.57
N ASP A 107 -12.98 -0.94 8.16
CA ASP A 107 -13.96 -0.65 9.21
C ASP A 107 -14.94 0.48 8.85
N GLY A 108 -15.32 0.56 7.58
CA GLY A 108 -16.21 1.60 7.04
C GLY A 108 -15.53 2.94 6.73
N VAL A 109 -14.25 3.12 7.07
CA VAL A 109 -13.48 4.35 6.82
C VAL A 109 -12.59 4.18 5.59
N ALA A 110 -12.55 5.17 4.71
CA ALA A 110 -11.57 5.19 3.63
C ALA A 110 -10.17 5.45 4.18
N THR A 111 -9.19 4.65 3.78
CA THR A 111 -7.78 4.76 4.19
C THR A 111 -6.87 4.80 2.96
N SER A 112 -5.60 5.12 3.14
CA SER A 112 -4.62 5.14 2.05
C SER A 112 -3.32 4.48 2.48
N TYR A 113 -2.85 3.55 1.65
CA TYR A 113 -1.57 2.87 1.82
C TYR A 113 -0.36 3.79 1.57
N ASN A 114 -0.55 4.98 0.97
CA ASN A 114 0.54 5.94 0.75
C ASN A 114 0.06 7.38 0.51
N SER A 115 0.98 8.29 0.15
CA SER A 115 0.66 9.66 -0.26
C SER A 115 -0.11 9.70 -1.59
N ALA A 116 -0.80 10.80 -1.86
CA ALA A 116 -1.62 10.94 -3.07
C ALA A 116 -0.78 10.79 -4.35
N ALA A 117 0.43 11.35 -4.36
CA ALA A 117 1.37 11.23 -5.48
C ALA A 117 1.81 9.77 -5.71
N VAL A 118 2.07 9.03 -4.64
CA VAL A 118 2.44 7.61 -4.74
C VAL A 118 1.26 6.76 -5.21
N VAL A 119 0.06 6.99 -4.68
CA VAL A 119 -1.17 6.30 -5.13
C VAL A 119 -1.43 6.57 -6.63
N ALA A 120 -1.35 7.84 -7.06
CA ALA A 120 -1.56 8.23 -8.44
C ALA A 120 -0.57 7.57 -9.42
N ARG A 121 0.69 7.45 -9.00
CA ARG A 121 1.72 6.72 -9.77
C ARG A 121 1.46 5.22 -9.76
N ASN A 122 1.18 4.65 -8.58
CA ASN A 122 1.04 3.21 -8.39
C ASN A 122 -0.16 2.64 -9.17
N LYS A 123 -1.24 3.42 -9.34
CA LYS A 123 -2.38 3.08 -10.20
C LYS A 123 -1.98 2.55 -11.59
N TYR A 124 -0.89 3.07 -12.17
CA TYR A 124 -0.42 2.66 -13.48
C TYR A 124 0.72 1.63 -13.42
N LEU A 125 1.59 1.73 -12.42
CA LEU A 125 2.77 0.86 -12.33
C LEU A 125 2.47 -0.51 -11.74
N VAL A 126 1.65 -0.58 -10.69
CA VAL A 126 1.40 -1.82 -9.95
C VAL A 126 0.82 -2.92 -10.86
N PRO A 127 -0.20 -2.67 -11.70
CA PRO A 127 -0.73 -3.70 -12.59
C PRO A 127 0.32 -4.27 -13.55
N ILE A 128 1.20 -3.41 -14.08
CA ILE A 128 2.26 -3.81 -15.02
C ILE A 128 3.31 -4.65 -14.30
N VAL A 129 3.82 -4.14 -13.18
CA VAL A 129 4.89 -4.79 -12.41
C VAL A 129 4.43 -6.15 -11.90
N GLU A 130 3.19 -6.23 -11.40
CA GLU A 130 2.61 -7.48 -10.91
C GLU A 130 2.36 -8.49 -12.04
N ALA A 131 2.03 -8.04 -13.26
CA ALA A 131 1.85 -8.91 -14.41
C ALA A 131 3.17 -9.44 -15.01
N VAL A 132 4.26 -8.67 -14.91
CA VAL A 132 5.55 -9.03 -15.52
C VAL A 132 6.39 -9.92 -14.62
N CYS A 133 6.70 -9.48 -13.39
CA CYS A 133 7.52 -10.24 -12.46
C CYS A 133 7.36 -9.73 -11.02
N PRO A 134 6.34 -10.20 -10.29
CA PRO A 134 6.05 -9.70 -8.94
C PRO A 134 7.18 -10.02 -7.96
N SER A 135 7.81 -11.19 -8.05
CA SER A 135 8.90 -11.60 -7.16
C SER A 135 10.13 -10.69 -7.28
N LEU A 136 10.54 -10.33 -8.49
CA LEU A 136 11.66 -9.39 -8.70
C LEU A 136 11.35 -8.01 -8.10
N ALA A 137 10.12 -7.53 -8.26
CA ALA A 137 9.71 -6.27 -7.69
C ALA A 137 9.69 -6.31 -6.14
N ARG A 138 9.22 -7.42 -5.54
CA ARG A 138 9.28 -7.62 -4.08
C ARG A 138 10.72 -7.60 -3.57
N LEU A 139 11.66 -8.16 -4.33
CA LEU A 139 13.09 -8.13 -4.00
C LEU A 139 13.66 -6.71 -4.03
N VAL A 140 13.27 -5.89 -5.02
CA VAL A 140 13.66 -4.47 -5.10
C VAL A 140 13.09 -3.67 -3.93
N VAL A 141 11.86 -3.98 -3.50
CA VAL A 141 11.29 -3.37 -2.29
C VAL A 141 12.13 -3.78 -1.08
N ALA A 142 12.41 -5.07 -0.88
CA ALA A 142 13.22 -5.56 0.25
C ALA A 142 14.65 -4.97 0.27
N ALA A 143 15.26 -4.72 -0.89
CA ALA A 143 16.56 -4.06 -1.01
C ALA A 143 16.64 -2.67 -0.38
N THR A 144 15.50 -1.99 -0.27
CA THR A 144 15.41 -0.61 0.24
C THR A 144 14.68 -0.52 1.58
N ASN A 145 14.26 -1.65 2.13
CA ASN A 145 13.54 -1.72 3.40
C ASN A 145 14.43 -2.39 4.47
N PRO A 146 14.63 -1.77 5.63
CA PRO A 146 15.47 -2.33 6.69
C PRO A 146 14.77 -3.45 7.50
N LYS A 147 13.54 -3.81 7.14
CA LYS A 147 12.71 -4.80 7.83
C LYS A 147 12.19 -5.83 6.85
N ALA A 148 11.96 -7.05 7.34
CA ALA A 148 11.29 -8.10 6.57
C ALA A 148 9.95 -7.60 6.05
N MET A 149 9.68 -7.87 4.78
CA MET A 149 8.44 -7.53 4.11
C MET A 149 7.54 -8.76 4.12
N HIS A 150 6.46 -8.70 4.90
CA HIS A 150 5.46 -9.76 4.98
C HIS A 150 4.32 -9.47 4.01
N TYR A 151 4.23 -10.23 2.93
CA TYR A 151 3.23 -10.04 1.88
C TYR A 151 1.93 -10.80 2.19
N ILE A 152 0.84 -10.32 1.61
CA ILE A 152 -0.53 -10.83 1.86
C ILE A 152 -0.74 -12.29 1.48
N ASP A 153 0.10 -12.85 0.61
CA ASP A 153 0.08 -14.27 0.22
C ASP A 153 0.95 -15.17 1.13
N GLY A 154 1.51 -14.61 2.20
CA GLY A 154 2.35 -15.31 3.16
C GLY A 154 3.83 -15.35 2.78
N GLU A 155 4.23 -14.80 1.63
CA GLU A 155 5.66 -14.65 1.31
C GLU A 155 6.30 -13.65 2.28
N VAL A 156 7.42 -14.03 2.87
CA VAL A 156 8.27 -13.14 3.67
C VAL A 156 9.57 -12.92 2.91
N VAL A 157 9.87 -11.66 2.60
CA VAL A 157 11.13 -11.29 1.94
C VAL A 157 12.00 -10.52 2.92
N GLU A 158 13.11 -11.13 3.30
CA GLU A 158 14.08 -10.55 4.23
C GLU A 158 14.81 -9.36 3.60
N PRO A 159 15.28 -8.39 4.40
CA PRO A 159 16.16 -7.33 3.94
C PRO A 159 17.41 -7.94 3.29
N LEU A 160 17.74 -7.48 2.08
CA LEU A 160 18.99 -7.89 1.45
C LEU A 160 20.16 -7.18 2.12
N SER A 161 21.18 -7.95 2.47
CA SER A 161 22.47 -7.37 2.83
C SER A 161 23.10 -6.67 1.62
N TRP A 162 23.98 -5.68 1.87
CA TRP A 162 24.73 -5.01 0.81
C TRP A 162 25.55 -5.99 -0.07
N LEU A 163 25.98 -7.12 0.48
CA LEU A 163 26.69 -8.17 -0.25
C LEU A 163 25.79 -8.92 -1.24
N GLU A 164 24.56 -9.22 -0.84
CA GLU A 164 23.58 -9.88 -1.70
C GLU A 164 23.11 -8.96 -2.83
N LEU A 165 22.98 -7.66 -2.55
CA LEU A 165 22.69 -6.66 -3.58
C LEU A 165 23.82 -6.54 -4.60
N ALA A 166 25.07 -6.53 -4.14
CA ALA A 166 26.23 -6.52 -5.02
C ALA A 166 26.28 -7.79 -5.89
N TYR A 167 25.98 -8.96 -5.33
CA TYR A 167 25.95 -10.23 -6.06
C TYR A 167 24.81 -10.29 -7.10
N ALA A 168 23.62 -9.81 -6.75
CA ALA A 168 22.49 -9.70 -7.67
C ALA A 168 22.81 -8.75 -8.84
N ALA A 169 23.45 -7.61 -8.57
CA ALA A 169 23.86 -6.67 -9.61
C ALA A 169 24.90 -7.27 -10.58
N VAL A 170 25.87 -8.03 -10.05
CA VAL A 170 26.89 -8.73 -10.87
C VAL A 170 26.25 -9.80 -11.75
N THR A 171 25.31 -10.59 -11.21
CA THR A 171 24.63 -11.67 -11.97
C THR A 171 23.68 -11.12 -13.04
N LEU A 172 22.94 -10.04 -12.77
CA LEU A 172 22.13 -9.35 -13.80
C LEU A 172 22.98 -8.74 -14.93
N THR A 173 24.17 -8.24 -14.60
CA THR A 173 25.11 -7.72 -15.59
C THR A 173 25.69 -8.85 -16.46
N ALA A 174 26.03 -9.99 -15.85
CA ALA A 174 26.48 -11.19 -16.55
C ALA A 174 25.38 -11.82 -17.44
N ALA A 175 24.12 -11.79 -17.02
CA ALA A 175 22.99 -12.24 -17.83
C ALA A 175 22.76 -11.34 -19.06
N ARG A 176 22.94 -10.02 -18.91
CA ARG A 176 22.89 -9.05 -20.02
C ARG A 176 24.02 -9.25 -21.03
N THR A 177 25.24 -9.54 -20.58
CA THR A 177 26.36 -9.82 -21.50
C THR A 177 26.21 -11.16 -22.21
N ALA A 178 25.66 -12.19 -21.54
CA ALA A 178 25.36 -13.48 -22.15
C ALA A 178 24.24 -13.42 -23.21
N PHE A 179 23.19 -12.61 -22.99
CA PHE A 179 22.13 -12.39 -23.98
C PHE A 179 22.58 -11.47 -25.13
N GLY A 180 23.40 -10.46 -24.86
CA GLY A 180 23.98 -9.59 -25.90
C GLY A 180 24.93 -10.33 -26.84
N ALA A 181 25.64 -11.35 -26.36
CA ALA A 181 26.52 -12.18 -27.18
C ALA A 181 25.79 -13.21 -28.07
N ARG A 182 24.51 -13.52 -27.79
CA ARG A 182 23.70 -14.46 -28.62
C ARG A 182 22.92 -13.78 -29.75
N SER A 183 22.85 -12.45 -29.78
CA SER A 183 22.09 -11.69 -30.79
C SER A 183 22.89 -11.33 -32.06
N SER A 184 24.16 -11.74 -32.16
CA SER A 184 25.06 -11.37 -33.26
C SER A 184 25.41 -12.50 -34.23
N SER A 185 24.78 -13.67 -34.13
CA SER A 185 24.87 -14.71 -35.15
C SER A 185 23.51 -14.98 -35.75
N HIS A 186 23.24 -14.38 -36.92
CA HIS A 186 22.46 -14.89 -38.06
C HIS A 186 21.75 -13.75 -38.79
N LEU A 187 22.47 -13.12 -39.73
CA LEU A 187 21.93 -12.74 -41.04
C LEU A 187 23.09 -12.61 -42.04
N ARG A 188 23.38 -13.70 -42.76
CA ARG A 188 23.95 -13.65 -44.11
C ARG A 188 23.07 -14.58 -44.94
N LEU A 189 22.41 -13.96 -45.92
CA LEU A 189 21.59 -14.48 -47.04
C LEU A 189 21.11 -15.93 -46.94
#